data_AF-A0A7W1W692-F1
#
_entry.id   AF-A0A7W1W692-F1
#
_cell.length_a   1.000
_cell.length_b   1.000
_cell.length_c   1.000
_cell.angle_alpha   90.00
_cell.angle_beta   90.00
_cell.angle_gamma   90.00
#
_symmetry.space_group_name_H-M   'P 1'
#
loop_
_entity.id
_entity.type
_entity.pdbx_description
1 polymer ?
#
loop_
_entity_poly.entity_id
_entity_poly.type
_entity_poly.pdbx_seq_one_letter_code
_entity_poly.pdbx_strand_id
1 'polypeptide(L)'
;MNTTEIPAHSHQLNASKQGGFQFTPVDYYLLTSDITLYAPPSAGNSAMAANEVSNTGGGQAHNNMQPYQAVNFIICLQGVFPPRS
;
A
#
# COMPACT_ATOMS: atom_id res chain seq x y z
N MET A 1 6.25 -12.06 -0.42
CA MET A 1 5.68 -11.02 -1.29
C MET A 1 6.75 -9.97 -1.53
N ASN A 2 7.09 -9.72 -2.79
CA ASN A 2 8.11 -8.74 -3.16
C ASN A 2 7.45 -7.37 -3.39
N THR A 3 8.14 -6.29 -3.07
CA THR A 3 7.69 -4.90 -3.31
C THR A 3 7.31 -4.59 -4.76
N THR A 4 7.72 -5.43 -5.71
CA THR A 4 7.32 -5.34 -7.13
C THR A 4 5.88 -5.73 -7.41
N GLU A 5 5.22 -6.44 -6.48
CA GLU A 5 3.87 -7.01 -6.67
C GLU A 5 2.79 -6.16 -6.00
N ILE A 6 3.16 -5.04 -5.38
CA ILE A 6 2.24 -4.12 -4.71
C ILE A 6 2.26 -2.75 -5.40
N PRO A 7 1.10 -2.06 -5.50
CA PRO A 7 1.02 -0.70 -6.01
C PRO A 7 1.94 0.25 -5.24
N ALA A 8 2.42 1.29 -5.93
CA ALA A 8 3.11 2.39 -5.29
C ALA A 8 2.15 3.06 -4.28
N HIS A 9 2.58 3.12 -3.02
CA HIS A 9 1.84 3.76 -1.94
C HIS A 9 2.79 4.45 -0.96
N SER A 10 2.31 5.48 -0.28
CA SER A 10 3.06 6.20 0.74
C SER A 10 2.14 6.53 1.91
N HIS A 11 2.68 6.54 3.12
CA HIS A 11 1.98 7.05 4.30
C HIS A 11 2.29 8.53 4.47
N GLN A 12 1.26 9.37 4.52
CA GLN A 12 1.40 10.78 4.89
C GLN A 12 1.22 10.94 6.39
N LEU A 13 2.12 11.69 7.03
CA LEU A 13 1.99 12.10 8.42
C LEU A 13 1.50 13.54 8.49
N ASN A 14 0.35 13.75 9.14
CA ASN A 14 -0.24 15.08 9.30
C ASN A 14 -0.07 15.57 10.74
N ALA A 15 0.45 16.78 10.88
CA ALA A 15 0.62 17.46 12.17
C ALA A 15 0.25 18.94 12.06
N SER A 16 -0.18 19.53 13.17
CA SER A 16 -0.47 20.96 13.28
C SER A 16 0.33 21.60 14.41
N LYS A 17 0.66 22.88 14.22
CA LYS A 17 1.31 23.73 15.24
C LYS A 17 0.31 24.34 16.23
N GLN A 18 -0.97 24.02 16.11
CA GLN A 18 -1.97 24.42 17.07
C GLN A 18 -1.78 23.66 18.38
N GLY A 19 -1.95 24.38 19.49
CA GLY A 19 -2.01 23.82 20.82
C GLY A 19 -3.09 22.77 20.99
N GLY A 20 -2.74 21.64 21.61
CA GLY A 20 -3.65 20.54 21.95
C GLY A 20 -3.51 20.10 23.41
N PHE A 21 -4.64 19.73 24.00
CA PHE A 21 -4.76 19.26 25.39
C PHE A 21 -5.57 17.95 25.52
N GLN A 22 -5.77 17.25 24.40
CA GLN A 22 -6.45 15.95 24.35
C GLN A 22 -5.45 14.81 24.46
N PHE A 23 -5.73 13.83 25.33
CA PHE A 23 -4.82 12.70 25.62
C PHE A 23 -5.26 11.37 25.01
N THR A 24 -6.35 11.36 24.26
CA THR A 24 -6.86 10.17 23.58
C THR A 24 -6.40 10.15 22.11
N PRO A 25 -5.84 9.03 21.60
CA PRO A 25 -5.26 8.98 20.26
C PRO A 25 -6.27 8.64 19.16
N VAL A 26 -7.56 8.99 19.31
CA VAL A 26 -8.63 8.59 18.37
C VAL A 26 -9.19 9.82 17.67
N ASP A 27 -9.15 9.84 16.32
CA ASP A 27 -9.68 10.91 15.47
C ASP A 27 -9.06 12.31 15.68
N TYR A 28 -7.79 12.37 16.09
CA TYR A 28 -7.02 13.62 16.23
C TYR A 28 -5.73 13.60 15.39
N TYR A 29 -5.29 14.79 14.98
CA TYR A 29 -3.94 15.00 14.40
C TYR A 29 -2.88 15.09 15.50
N LEU A 30 -1.61 14.90 15.13
CA LEU A 30 -0.50 15.27 16.00
C LEU A 30 -0.47 16.79 16.19
N LEU A 31 -0.40 17.23 17.44
CA LEU A 31 -0.44 18.65 17.83
C LEU A 31 0.78 18.98 18.69
N THR A 32 1.11 20.27 18.76
CA THR A 32 1.98 20.77 19.82
C THR A 32 1.21 20.77 21.13
N SER A 33 1.86 20.47 22.26
CA SER A 33 1.18 20.53 23.55
C SER A 33 1.24 21.94 24.14
N ASP A 34 0.11 22.42 24.67
CA ASP A 34 0.04 23.64 25.47
C ASP A 34 0.55 23.43 26.91
N ILE A 35 0.85 22.18 27.26
CA ILE A 35 1.30 21.76 28.59
C ILE A 35 2.65 21.08 28.41
N THR A 36 3.57 21.28 29.36
CA THR A 36 4.89 20.64 29.29
C THR A 36 4.75 19.15 29.64
N LEU A 37 4.59 18.30 28.63
CA LEU A 37 4.45 16.84 28.80
C LEU A 37 5.79 16.12 28.94
N TYR A 38 6.83 16.68 28.34
CA TYR A 38 8.18 16.12 28.33
C TYR A 38 9.18 17.18 28.78
N ALA A 39 10.30 16.74 29.35
CA ALA A 39 11.42 17.63 29.61
C ALA A 39 11.89 18.28 28.29
N PRO A 40 12.38 19.54 28.34
CA PRO A 40 12.93 20.19 27.16
C PRO A 40 14.04 19.31 26.57
N PRO A 41 14.10 19.18 25.23
CA PRO A 41 15.01 18.24 24.61
C PRO A 41 16.46 18.69 24.85
N SER A 42 17.34 17.77 25.24
CA SER A 42 18.74 18.06 25.58
C SER A 42 19.61 18.41 24.36
N ALA A 43 19.12 18.08 23.16
CA ALA A 43 19.58 18.53 21.86
C ALA A 43 18.34 18.94 21.04
N GLY A 44 18.49 19.77 19.99
CA GLY A 44 17.36 20.21 19.16
C GLY A 44 16.54 19.07 18.53
N ASN A 45 15.51 19.40 17.75
CA ASN A 45 14.63 18.41 17.11
C ASN A 45 15.42 17.32 16.37
N SER A 46 15.21 16.06 16.76
CA SER A 46 15.67 14.90 16.00
C SER A 46 14.79 14.71 14.76
N ALA A 47 15.41 14.38 13.63
CA ALA A 47 14.66 13.97 12.45
C ALA A 47 13.90 12.66 12.74
N MET A 48 12.64 12.58 12.30
CA MET A 48 11.89 11.32 12.29
C MET A 48 12.58 10.30 11.38
N ALA A 49 12.44 9.02 11.68
CA ALA A 49 13.03 7.97 10.85
C ALA A 49 12.40 7.98 9.45
N ALA A 50 13.23 8.10 8.41
CA ALA A 50 12.75 8.28 7.03
C ALA A 50 11.83 7.14 6.54
N ASN A 51 11.99 5.93 7.09
CA ASN A 51 11.19 4.76 6.74
C ASN A 51 9.73 4.86 7.21
N GLU A 52 9.39 5.79 8.12
CA GLU A 52 8.02 5.95 8.63
C GLU A 52 7.05 6.55 7.60
N VAL A 53 7.58 7.32 6.63
CA VAL A 53 6.77 8.03 5.60
C VAL A 53 7.25 7.74 4.18
N SER A 54 8.15 6.77 3.99
CA SER A 54 8.70 6.46 2.68
C SER A 54 7.67 5.81 1.75
N ASN A 55 7.77 6.10 0.45
CA ASN A 55 6.99 5.39 -0.57
C ASN A 55 7.47 3.94 -0.71
N THR A 56 6.52 3.00 -0.71
CA THR A 56 6.75 1.57 -0.87
C THR A 56 5.97 1.05 -2.08
N GLY A 57 6.48 0.00 -2.71
CA GLY A 57 5.90 -0.56 -3.93
C GLY A 57 6.26 0.25 -5.17
N GLY A 58 6.07 -0.36 -6.33
CA GLY A 58 6.37 0.29 -7.61
C GLY A 58 5.39 -0.03 -8.73
N GLY A 59 4.39 -0.87 -8.47
CA GLY A 59 3.34 -1.19 -9.43
C GLY A 59 3.85 -1.77 -10.75
N GLN A 60 5.00 -2.44 -10.73
CA GLN A 60 5.56 -3.04 -11.94
C GLN A 60 4.65 -4.15 -12.46
N ALA A 61 4.61 -4.30 -13.78
CA ALA A 61 3.91 -5.42 -14.38
C ALA A 61 4.51 -6.73 -13.85
N HIS A 62 3.65 -7.61 -13.37
CA HIS A 62 3.99 -8.96 -13.00
C HIS A 62 3.23 -9.92 -13.91
N ASN A 63 3.81 -11.09 -14.15
CA ASN A 63 3.13 -12.12 -14.90
C ASN A 63 1.92 -12.61 -14.08
N ASN A 64 0.72 -12.28 -14.56
CA ASN A 64 -0.54 -12.74 -13.97
C ASN A 64 -1.10 -13.99 -14.68
N MET A 65 -0.23 -14.77 -15.34
CA MET A 65 -0.59 -16.08 -15.87
C MET A 65 -0.24 -17.16 -14.86
N GLN A 66 -1.23 -17.96 -14.49
CA GLN A 66 -1.02 -19.25 -13.83
C GLN A 66 -0.20 -20.18 -14.73
N PRO A 67 0.44 -21.23 -14.19
CA PRO A 67 1.07 -22.28 -15.01
C PRO A 67 0.08 -22.84 -16.03
N TYR A 68 0.50 -22.96 -17.30
CA TYR A 68 -0.38 -23.38 -18.38
C TYR A 68 0.31 -24.38 -19.32
N GLN A 69 -0.52 -25.15 -20.02
CA GLN A 69 -0.10 -26.02 -21.12
C GLN A 69 -0.92 -25.66 -22.37
N ALA A 70 -0.23 -25.42 -23.49
CA ALA A 70 -0.88 -25.12 -24.75
C ALA A 70 -1.55 -26.37 -25.32
N VAL A 71 -2.82 -26.26 -25.70
CA VAL A 71 -3.61 -27.32 -26.35
C VAL A 71 -4.28 -26.76 -27.61
N ASN A 72 -4.49 -27.62 -28.61
CA ASN A 72 -5.22 -27.26 -29.82
C ASN A 72 -6.72 -27.43 -29.58
N PHE A 73 -7.50 -26.38 -29.81
CA PHE A 73 -8.96 -26.45 -29.81
C PHE A 73 -9.46 -26.64 -31.26
N ILE A 74 -10.30 -27.65 -31.48
CA ILE A 74 -10.97 -27.88 -32.76
C ILE A 74 -12.48 -27.68 -32.53
N ILE A 75 -13.11 -26.84 -33.34
CA ILE A 75 -14.56 -26.64 -33.35
C ILE A 75 -15.13 -27.00 -34.72
N CYS A 76 -16.15 -27.85 -34.74
CA CYS A 76 -16.92 -28.12 -35.95
C CYS A 76 -17.93 -26.99 -36.16
N LEU A 77 -17.74 -26.18 -37.22
CA LEU A 77 -18.67 -25.09 -37.57
C LEU A 77 -20.00 -25.61 -38.13
N GLN A 78 -19.98 -26.84 -38.68
CA GLN A 78 -21.13 -27.55 -39.22
C GLN A 78 -20.97 -29.03 -38.91
N GLY A 79 -21.98 -29.63 -38.27
CA GLY A 79 -22.06 -31.09 -38.13
C GLY A 79 -22.73 -31.69 -39.36
N VAL A 80 -22.17 -32.78 -39.90
CA VAL A 80 -22.90 -33.59 -40.89
C VAL A 80 -23.85 -34.49 -40.12
N PHE A 81 -25.15 -34.29 -40.28
CA PHE A 81 -26.18 -35.17 -39.74
C PHE A 81 -26.74 -36.08 -40.85
N PRO A 82 -26.91 -37.40 -40.61
CA PRO A 82 -26.55 -38.12 -39.39
C PRO A 82 -25.04 -38.44 -39.32
N PRO A 83 -24.47 -38.56 -38.11
CA PRO A 83 -23.09 -38.99 -37.93
C PRO A 83 -22.91 -40.41 -38.47
N ARG A 84 -21.80 -40.65 -39.20
CA ARG A 84 -21.42 -41.97 -39.69
C ARG A 84 -20.49 -42.61 -38.65
N SER A 85 -20.87 -43.77 -38.14
CA SER A 85 -20.10 -44.64 -37.23
C SER A 85 -18.94 -45.32 -37.92
#